data_AF-A0AAV0V920-F1
#
_entry.id   AF-A0AAV0V920-F1
#
_cell.length_a   1.000
_cell.length_b   1.000
_cell.length_c   1.000
_cell.angle_alpha   90.00
_cell.angle_beta   90.00
_cell.angle_gamma   90.00
#
_symmetry.space_group_name_H-M   'P 1'
#
loop_
_entity.id
_entity.type
_entity.pdbx_description
1 polymer ?
#
loop_
_entity_poly.entity_id
_entity_poly.type
_entity_poly.pdbx_seq_one_letter_code
_entity_poly.pdbx_strand_id
1 'polypeptide(L)'
;MSKVDWTASQEHEFMRNYKLLQQSFTALKIDKQIAVDRLIRGKYQDNLEFLQWLKAFYDAQRTLPMVYDARSQRTKGKGGAQYMYNTKVGERHVSTPSMQKRARLDNKTPRRQKTSQLYPHGNTKKSEYTMVLEKMEHMNVTSKGLLEEKAALMMQIRELSAAVGRAKKERDCYLKKLEMIGELVHEAELSKTTGAQTNFLGLSVLDVIYATEEDEQEQELPF
;
A
#
# COMPACT_ATOMS: atom_id res chain seq x y z
N MET A 1 18.60 -2.31 15.19
CA MET A 1 18.93 -2.07 13.77
C MET A 1 20.39 -1.69 13.50
N SER A 2 21.19 -1.26 14.48
CA SER A 2 22.57 -0.79 14.24
C SER A 2 23.53 -1.80 13.63
N LYS A 3 23.31 -3.10 13.88
CA LYS A 3 24.16 -4.18 13.36
C LYS A 3 23.82 -4.59 11.92
N VAL A 4 22.65 -4.20 11.41
CA VAL A 4 22.15 -4.56 10.07
C VAL A 4 22.86 -3.72 9.01
N ASP A 5 23.30 -4.39 7.95
CA ASP A 5 23.92 -3.74 6.79
C ASP A 5 22.92 -3.60 5.64
N TRP A 6 22.54 -2.36 5.34
CA TRP A 6 21.64 -2.01 4.24
C TRP A 6 22.37 -1.81 2.89
N THR A 7 23.70 -1.87 2.87
CA THR A 7 24.51 -1.82 1.64
C THR A 7 24.87 -3.19 1.10
N ALA A 8 24.46 -4.26 1.79
CA ALA A 8 24.76 -5.62 1.38
C ALA A 8 24.26 -5.89 -0.05
N SER A 9 25.12 -6.43 -0.89
CA SER A 9 24.88 -6.73 -2.30
C SER A 9 25.33 -8.13 -2.70
N GLN A 10 26.22 -8.73 -1.91
CA GLN A 10 26.77 -10.07 -2.15
C GLN A 10 26.25 -11.10 -1.15
N GLU A 11 26.21 -12.37 -1.55
CA GLU A 11 25.66 -13.47 -0.74
C GLU A 11 26.26 -13.56 0.67
N HIS A 12 27.58 -13.41 0.78
CA HIS A 12 28.27 -13.48 2.06
C HIS A 12 27.95 -12.29 2.98
N GLU A 13 27.60 -11.13 2.41
CA GLU A 13 27.16 -9.95 3.17
C GLU A 13 25.72 -10.16 3.70
N PHE A 14 24.85 -10.78 2.91
CA PHE A 14 23.50 -11.16 3.34
C PHE A 14 23.52 -12.15 4.51
N MET A 15 24.48 -13.07 4.54
CA MET A 15 24.64 -14.05 5.62
C MET A 15 24.73 -13.38 7.00
N ARG A 16 25.44 -12.26 7.11
CA ARG A 16 25.52 -11.50 8.36
C ARG A 16 24.15 -11.01 8.82
N ASN A 17 23.33 -10.49 7.91
CA ASN A 17 21.98 -10.01 8.23
C ASN A 17 21.06 -11.17 8.65
N TYR A 18 21.13 -12.31 7.97
CA TYR A 18 20.35 -13.50 8.36
C TYR A 18 20.75 -14.07 9.72
N LYS A 19 22.03 -14.02 10.09
CA LYS A 19 22.47 -14.41 11.45
C LYS A 19 21.87 -13.50 12.53
N LEU A 20 21.77 -12.19 12.28
CA LEU A 20 21.10 -11.26 13.19
C LEU A 20 19.60 -11.57 13.33
N LEU A 21 18.96 -11.99 12.24
CA LEU A 21 17.56 -12.43 12.26
C LEU A 21 17.38 -13.71 13.11
N GLN A 22 18.23 -14.72 12.91
CA GLN A 22 18.22 -15.95 13.72
C GLN A 22 18.45 -15.69 15.21
N GLN A 23 19.38 -14.79 15.54
CA GLN A 23 19.62 -14.36 16.93
C GLN A 23 18.36 -13.72 17.55
N SER A 24 17.65 -12.90 16.78
CA SER A 24 16.41 -12.26 17.22
C SER A 24 15.31 -13.29 17.48
N PHE A 25 15.18 -14.31 16.62
CA PHE A 25 14.21 -15.39 16.79
C PHE A 25 14.54 -16.23 18.04
N THR A 26 15.82 -16.53 18.25
CA THR A 26 16.29 -17.25 19.45
C THR A 26 15.97 -16.48 20.72
N ALA A 27 16.25 -15.17 20.75
CA ALA A 27 15.97 -14.31 21.90
C ALA A 27 14.47 -14.22 22.23
N LEU A 28 13.62 -14.22 21.19
CA LEU A 28 12.17 -14.18 21.31
C LEU A 28 11.52 -15.58 21.42
N LYS A 29 12.32 -16.66 21.45
CA LYS A 29 11.87 -18.06 21.51
C LYS A 29 10.89 -18.43 20.39
N ILE A 30 11.15 -17.94 19.17
CA ILE A 30 10.36 -18.27 17.98
C ILE A 30 10.95 -19.54 17.34
N ASP A 31 10.19 -20.64 17.34
CA ASP A 31 10.63 -21.97 16.88
C ASP A 31 10.66 -22.16 15.34
N LYS A 32 10.68 -21.06 14.58
CA LYS A 32 10.77 -21.13 13.12
C LYS A 32 12.22 -21.27 12.68
N GLN A 33 12.55 -22.41 12.07
CA GLN A 33 13.83 -22.58 11.39
C GLN A 33 13.91 -21.70 10.13
N ILE A 34 14.96 -20.89 10.04
CA ILE A 34 15.26 -20.04 8.88
C ILE A 34 16.28 -20.76 8.00
N ALA A 35 15.86 -21.22 6.81
CA ALA A 35 16.73 -21.90 5.84
C ALA A 35 17.60 -20.88 5.08
N VAL A 36 18.59 -20.30 5.77
CA VAL A 36 19.42 -19.19 5.28
C VAL A 36 20.10 -19.47 3.93
N ASP A 37 20.65 -20.67 3.72
CA ASP A 37 21.34 -21.04 2.48
C ASP A 37 20.42 -21.02 1.25
N ARG A 38 19.12 -21.28 1.45
CA ARG A 38 18.09 -21.21 0.41
C ARG A 38 17.67 -19.77 0.15
N LEU A 39 17.49 -18.99 1.22
CA LEU A 39 17.03 -17.61 1.14
C LEU A 39 18.06 -16.67 0.52
N ILE A 40 19.35 -16.81 0.88
CA ILE A 40 20.44 -15.94 0.40
C ILE A 40 20.59 -15.99 -1.12
N ARG A 41 20.30 -17.14 -1.75
CA ARG A 41 20.36 -17.30 -3.22
C ARG A 41 19.25 -16.54 -3.96
N GLY A 42 18.28 -15.97 -3.25
CA GLY A 42 17.20 -15.19 -3.85
C GLY A 42 16.21 -16.01 -4.67
N LYS A 43 16.15 -17.35 -4.50
CA LYS A 43 15.18 -18.19 -5.20
C LYS A 43 13.75 -17.80 -4.80
N TYR A 44 12.90 -17.56 -5.79
CA TYR A 44 11.54 -17.05 -5.60
C TYR A 44 10.70 -17.90 -4.64
N GLN A 45 10.65 -19.22 -4.85
CA GLN A 45 9.81 -20.12 -4.05
C GLN A 45 10.18 -20.07 -2.56
N ASP A 46 11.48 -20.19 -2.25
CA ASP A 46 11.98 -20.24 -0.88
C ASP A 46 11.71 -18.91 -0.14
N ASN A 47 11.91 -17.77 -0.84
CA ASN A 47 11.65 -16.45 -0.29
C ASN A 47 10.15 -16.18 -0.11
N LEU A 48 9.31 -16.61 -1.08
CA LEU A 48 7.87 -16.45 -0.98
C LEU A 48 7.29 -17.24 0.19
N GLU A 49 7.67 -18.51 0.34
CA GLU A 49 7.25 -19.38 1.44
C GLU A 49 7.61 -18.75 2.80
N PHE A 50 8.82 -18.21 2.92
CA PHE A 50 9.25 -17.53 4.14
C PHE A 50 8.45 -16.25 4.41
N LEU A 51 8.21 -15.42 3.40
CA LEU A 51 7.44 -14.17 3.54
C LEU A 51 5.97 -14.43 3.87
N GLN A 52 5.36 -15.46 3.29
CA GLN A 52 3.99 -15.88 3.62
C GLN A 52 3.88 -16.25 5.10
N TRP A 53 4.80 -17.09 5.58
CA TRP A 53 4.86 -17.43 7.00
C TRP A 53 5.11 -16.20 7.88
N LEU A 54 6.02 -15.31 7.48
CA LEU A 54 6.35 -14.11 8.26
C LEU A 54 5.15 -13.16 8.37
N LYS A 55 4.35 -13.03 7.30
CA LYS A 55 3.11 -12.24 7.33
C LYS A 55 2.08 -12.83 8.28
N ALA A 56 1.85 -14.14 8.20
CA ALA A 56 0.92 -14.82 9.10
C ALA A 56 1.37 -14.69 10.57
N PHE A 57 2.66 -14.85 10.84
CA PHE A 57 3.25 -14.65 12.17
C PHE A 57 3.05 -13.20 12.66
N TYR A 58 3.31 -12.21 11.81
CA TYR A 58 3.11 -10.80 12.16
C TYR A 58 1.65 -10.49 12.48
N ASP A 59 0.71 -10.98 11.68
CA ASP A 59 -0.73 -10.74 11.90
C ASP A 59 -1.23 -11.37 13.20
N ALA A 60 -0.77 -12.58 13.50
CA ALA A 60 -1.12 -13.27 14.75
C ALA A 60 -0.56 -12.55 16.00
N GLN A 61 0.62 -11.94 15.90
CA GLN A 61 1.30 -11.31 17.03
C GLN A 61 0.97 -9.81 17.19
N ARG A 62 0.35 -9.17 16.20
CA ARG A 62 0.05 -7.74 16.26
C ARG A 62 -1.14 -7.47 17.18
N THR A 63 -0.86 -7.22 18.46
CA THR A 63 -1.86 -7.02 19.51
C THR A 63 -2.40 -5.58 19.64
N LEU A 64 -1.66 -4.57 19.19
CA LEU A 64 -2.03 -3.14 19.32
C LEU A 64 -1.65 -2.34 18.06
N PRO A 65 -2.29 -1.18 17.81
CA PRO A 65 -1.88 -0.27 16.74
C PRO A 65 -0.57 0.45 17.14
N MET A 66 0.54 -0.27 17.07
CA MET A 66 1.87 0.30 17.27
C MET A 66 2.28 1.07 16.02
N VAL A 67 2.53 2.36 16.17
CA VAL A 67 3.09 3.19 15.10
C VAL A 67 4.58 2.89 14.98
N TYR A 68 4.94 2.06 14.00
CA TYR A 68 6.33 1.72 13.71
C TYR A 68 6.85 2.56 12.52
N ASP A 69 7.73 3.54 12.80
CA ASP A 69 8.42 4.27 11.74
C ASP A 69 9.64 3.47 11.25
N ALA A 70 9.44 2.74 10.16
CA ALA A 70 10.49 1.95 9.55
C ALA A 70 11.67 2.81 9.08
N ARG A 71 11.45 4.02 8.53
CA ARG A 71 12.51 4.84 7.92
C ARG A 71 13.51 5.30 8.96
N SER A 72 13.03 5.85 10.08
CA SER A 72 13.87 6.25 11.20
C SER A 72 14.66 5.07 11.78
N GLN A 73 14.11 3.85 11.78
CA GLN A 73 14.85 2.68 12.26
C GLN A 73 15.97 2.22 11.32
N ARG A 74 15.84 2.42 9.99
CA ARG A 74 16.89 2.05 9.03
C ARG A 74 18.15 2.88 9.25
N THR A 75 18.00 4.17 9.52
CA THR A 75 19.11 5.14 9.69
C THR A 75 20.14 4.69 10.71
N LYS A 76 19.69 3.95 11.73
CA LYS A 76 20.55 3.41 12.80
C LYS A 76 21.53 2.36 12.29
N GLY A 77 21.19 1.65 11.20
CA GLY A 77 22.02 0.61 10.58
C GLY A 77 22.95 1.17 9.49
N LYS A 78 24.00 0.41 9.16
CA LYS A 78 24.97 0.80 8.13
C LYS A 78 24.26 1.00 6.79
N GLY A 79 24.43 2.18 6.20
CA GLY A 79 23.80 2.55 4.93
C GLY A 79 22.29 2.74 4.96
N GLY A 80 21.59 2.59 6.09
CA GLY A 80 20.13 2.73 6.06
C GLY A 80 19.64 4.14 5.78
N ALA A 81 20.50 5.16 6.00
CA ALA A 81 20.22 6.56 5.68
C ALA A 81 19.96 6.82 4.19
N GLN A 82 20.54 6.01 3.29
CA GLN A 82 20.31 6.16 1.84
C GLN A 82 18.86 5.86 1.42
N TYR A 83 18.09 5.24 2.31
CA TYR A 83 16.67 4.92 2.12
C TYR A 83 15.72 5.89 2.85
N MET A 84 16.22 7.02 3.37
CA MET A 84 15.40 7.99 4.12
C MET A 84 14.46 8.79 3.21
N TYR A 85 14.91 9.22 2.02
CA TYR A 85 14.11 10.02 1.09
C TYR A 85 14.61 9.91 -0.35
N ASN A 86 13.73 9.49 -1.27
CA ASN A 86 13.86 9.71 -2.70
C ASN A 86 13.13 11.03 -3.06
N THR A 87 13.53 12.15 -2.44
CA THR A 87 12.91 13.48 -2.68
C THR A 87 13.81 14.41 -3.49
N LYS A 88 14.82 13.90 -4.20
CA LYS A 88 15.44 14.64 -5.31
C LYS A 88 15.75 13.67 -6.44
N VAL A 89 14.81 13.62 -7.40
CA VAL A 89 15.11 13.23 -8.77
C VAL A 89 16.07 14.31 -9.28
N GLY A 90 17.33 13.94 -9.47
CA GLY A 90 18.37 14.89 -9.87
C GLY A 90 19.72 14.43 -9.38
N GLU A 91 20.43 13.77 -10.29
CA GLU A 91 21.88 13.52 -10.22
C GLU A 91 22.36 12.63 -9.07
N ARG A 92 22.63 11.36 -9.41
CA ARG A 92 23.97 10.81 -9.15
C ARG A 92 24.24 9.57 -10.01
N HIS A 93 25.30 9.71 -10.79
CA HIS A 93 26.01 8.66 -11.50
C HIS A 93 26.15 7.39 -10.66
N VAL A 94 25.64 6.27 -11.17
CA VAL A 94 26.06 4.94 -10.72
C VAL A 94 27.17 4.50 -11.68
N SER A 95 28.41 4.76 -11.31
CA SER A 95 29.56 4.04 -11.86
C SER A 95 29.45 2.59 -11.39
N THR A 96 28.98 1.70 -12.25
CA THR A 96 29.12 0.24 -12.06
C THR A 96 30.46 -0.21 -12.66
N PRO A 97 31.22 -1.08 -11.98
CA PRO A 97 32.48 -1.58 -12.50
C PRO A 97 32.23 -2.58 -13.64
N SER A 98 33.01 -2.41 -14.70
CA SER A 98 33.01 -3.21 -15.93
C SER A 98 33.25 -4.70 -15.66
N MET A 99 32.28 -5.54 -16.03
CA MET A 99 32.46 -6.98 -16.20
C MET A 99 33.06 -7.23 -17.60
N GLN A 100 34.38 -7.36 -17.68
CA GLN A 100 35.07 -7.84 -18.88
C GLN A 100 34.69 -9.30 -19.15
N LYS A 101 33.85 -9.55 -20.16
CA LYS A 101 33.73 -10.88 -20.77
C LYS A 101 34.78 -11.01 -21.86
N ARG A 102 35.73 -11.94 -21.64
CA ARG A 102 36.67 -12.46 -22.62
C ARG A 102 35.91 -13.01 -23.83
N ALA A 103 36.24 -12.51 -25.03
CA ALA A 103 35.81 -13.10 -26.29
C ALA A 103 36.73 -14.29 -26.64
N ARG A 104 36.12 -15.34 -27.20
CA ARG A 104 36.75 -16.57 -27.66
C ARG A 104 37.65 -16.31 -28.88
N LEU A 105 38.79 -17.01 -28.93
CA LEU A 105 39.60 -17.13 -30.14
C LEU A 105 38.80 -17.82 -31.24
N ASP A 106 38.81 -17.26 -32.45
CA ASP A 106 38.93 -18.10 -33.64
C ASP A 106 39.80 -17.38 -34.68
N ASN A 107 40.66 -18.17 -35.32
CA ASN A 107 41.82 -17.74 -36.07
C ASN A 107 41.64 -18.18 -37.52
N LYS A 108 41.52 -17.26 -38.49
CA LYS A 108 41.72 -17.54 -39.93
C LYS A 108 42.03 -16.25 -40.72
N THR A 109 43.27 -16.16 -41.20
CA THR A 109 43.82 -15.24 -42.21
C THR A 109 43.68 -15.81 -43.65
N PRO A 110 44.10 -15.13 -44.73
CA PRO A 110 43.93 -13.71 -45.11
C PRO A 110 43.48 -13.54 -46.59
N ARG A 111 42.85 -12.40 -46.96
CA ARG A 111 42.97 -11.90 -48.35
C ARG A 111 42.83 -10.37 -48.45
N ARG A 112 43.85 -9.81 -49.10
CA ARG A 112 44.19 -8.44 -49.44
C ARG A 112 43.24 -7.82 -50.47
N GLN A 113 42.80 -6.57 -50.26
CA GLN A 113 42.87 -5.49 -51.25
C GLN A 113 42.65 -4.11 -50.59
N LYS A 114 43.52 -3.17 -50.94
CA LYS A 114 43.54 -1.77 -50.53
C LYS A 114 42.48 -0.99 -51.32
N THR A 115 41.64 -0.23 -50.63
CA THR A 115 41.10 1.03 -51.15
C THR A 115 41.04 2.05 -50.01
N SER A 116 41.65 3.19 -50.27
CA SER A 116 41.67 4.38 -49.43
C SER A 116 40.29 5.01 -49.44
N GLN A 117 39.59 5.05 -48.30
CA GLN A 117 38.58 6.08 -48.03
C GLN A 117 38.65 6.51 -46.58
N LEU A 118 38.94 7.80 -46.41
CA LEU A 118 38.97 8.54 -45.17
C LEU A 118 37.57 8.54 -44.53
N TYR A 119 37.53 8.19 -43.25
CA TYR A 119 36.36 8.34 -42.39
C TYR A 119 35.89 9.80 -42.33
N PRO A 120 34.57 10.09 -42.40
CA PRO A 120 33.98 11.12 -41.59
C PRO A 120 33.65 10.51 -40.22
N HIS A 121 34.45 10.83 -39.21
CA HIS A 121 34.02 10.71 -37.81
C HIS A 121 32.91 11.73 -37.57
N GLY A 122 31.69 11.27 -37.26
CA GLY A 122 30.57 12.18 -36.96
C GLY A 122 29.36 11.51 -36.31
N ASN A 123 29.25 11.68 -34.99
CA ASN A 123 28.01 11.64 -34.18
C ASN A 123 27.24 10.32 -34.00
N THR A 124 27.78 9.41 -33.20
CA THR A 124 26.96 8.39 -32.50
C THR A 124 26.38 8.89 -31.15
N LYS A 125 26.81 10.06 -30.64
CA LYS A 125 26.32 10.64 -29.37
C LYS A 125 24.97 11.36 -29.46
N LYS A 126 24.49 11.73 -30.67
CA LYS A 126 23.18 12.39 -30.83
C LYS A 126 22.00 11.42 -30.73
N SER A 127 22.19 10.14 -31.06
CA SER A 127 21.13 9.12 -31.04
C SER A 127 20.77 8.66 -29.63
N GLU A 128 21.69 8.75 -28.68
CA GLU A 128 21.46 8.34 -27.28
C GLU A 128 20.69 9.42 -26.52
N TYR A 129 20.99 10.70 -26.79
CA TYR A 129 20.30 11.84 -26.19
C TYR A 129 18.83 11.93 -26.60
N THR A 130 18.52 11.67 -27.88
CA THR A 130 17.13 11.67 -28.38
C THR A 130 16.30 10.53 -27.77
N MET A 131 16.84 9.32 -27.65
CA MET A 131 16.15 8.21 -26.98
C MET A 131 15.93 8.45 -25.49
N VAL A 132 16.85 9.14 -24.81
CA VAL A 132 16.70 9.49 -23.39
C VAL A 132 15.59 10.53 -23.21
N LEU A 133 15.49 11.53 -24.11
CA LEU A 133 14.41 12.50 -24.09
C LEU A 133 13.04 11.85 -24.35
N GLU A 134 12.92 10.96 -25.33
CA GLU A 134 11.67 10.22 -25.60
C GLU A 134 11.24 9.36 -24.40
N LYS A 135 12.19 8.68 -23.73
CA LYS A 135 11.90 7.93 -22.49
C LYS A 135 11.48 8.85 -21.34
N MET A 136 12.09 10.03 -21.22
CA MET A 136 11.75 11.03 -20.21
C MET A 136 10.33 11.58 -20.44
N GLU A 137 9.98 11.89 -21.68
CA GLU A 137 8.62 12.32 -22.06
C GLU A 137 7.59 11.22 -21.79
N HIS A 138 7.88 9.98 -22.18
CA HIS A 138 7.00 8.86 -21.89
C HIS A 138 6.79 8.66 -20.39
N MET A 139 7.85 8.71 -19.58
CA MET A 139 7.74 8.64 -18.12
C MET A 139 6.93 9.80 -17.54
N ASN A 140 7.07 11.02 -18.08
CA ASN A 140 6.28 12.18 -17.65
C ASN A 140 4.78 12.00 -17.97
N VAL A 141 4.45 11.47 -19.15
CA VAL A 141 3.07 11.15 -19.54
C VAL A 141 2.49 10.06 -18.62
N THR A 142 3.23 8.99 -18.35
CA THR A 142 2.79 7.92 -17.44
C THR A 142 2.63 8.43 -16.01
N SER A 143 3.56 9.25 -15.51
CA SER A 143 3.49 9.87 -14.17
C SER A 143 2.27 10.79 -14.05
N LYS A 144 1.99 11.59 -15.07
CA LYS A 144 0.80 12.45 -15.13
C LYS A 144 -0.49 11.62 -15.13
N GLY A 145 -0.57 10.56 -15.94
CA GLY A 145 -1.73 9.66 -15.95
C GLY A 145 -1.97 9.00 -14.59
N LEU A 146 -0.91 8.60 -13.89
CA LEU A 146 -1.00 7.99 -12.56
C LEU A 146 -1.46 9.00 -11.48
N LEU A 147 -1.09 10.28 -11.63
CA LEU A 147 -1.59 11.37 -10.77
C LEU A 147 -3.07 11.65 -11.02
N GLU A 148 -3.51 11.63 -12.28
CA GLU A 148 -4.92 11.79 -12.66
C GLU A 148 -5.77 10.63 -12.13
N GLU A 149 -5.30 9.39 -12.27
CA GLU A 149 -5.96 8.21 -11.71
C GLU A 149 -6.06 8.29 -10.17
N LYS A 150 -4.98 8.70 -9.50
CA LYS A 150 -4.99 8.93 -8.05
C LYS A 150 -6.02 10.00 -7.65
N ALA A 151 -6.12 11.09 -8.42
CA ALA A 151 -7.10 12.14 -8.17
C ALA A 151 -8.54 11.64 -8.35
N ALA A 152 -8.80 10.84 -9.39
CA ALA A 152 -10.09 10.23 -9.65
C ALA A 152 -10.51 9.27 -8.53
N LEU A 153 -9.60 8.38 -8.09
CA LEU A 153 -9.84 7.47 -6.97
C LEU A 153 -10.11 8.23 -5.66
N MET A 154 -9.37 9.31 -5.38
CA MET A 154 -9.64 10.15 -4.22
C MET A 154 -11.02 10.82 -4.27
N MET A 155 -11.48 11.23 -5.46
CA MET A 155 -12.84 11.75 -5.62
C MET A 155 -13.90 10.67 -5.38
N GLN A 156 -13.72 9.47 -5.95
CA GLN A 156 -14.64 8.36 -5.72
C GLN A 156 -14.75 7.99 -4.24
N ILE A 157 -13.64 7.97 -3.50
CA ILE A 157 -13.65 7.71 -2.05
C ILE A 157 -14.47 8.76 -1.30
N ARG A 158 -14.32 10.05 -1.66
CA ARG A 158 -15.09 11.13 -1.04
C ARG A 158 -16.58 11.01 -1.32
N GLU A 159 -16.94 10.71 -2.56
CA GLU A 159 -18.33 10.56 -2.98
C GLU A 159 -19.01 9.36 -2.33
N LEU A 160 -18.35 8.20 -2.31
CA LEU A 160 -18.83 7.01 -1.59
C LEU A 160 -18.98 7.28 -0.09
N SER A 161 -18.03 7.99 0.52
CA SER A 161 -18.13 8.37 1.94
C SER A 161 -19.33 9.28 2.20
N ALA A 162 -19.61 10.23 1.30
CA ALA A 162 -20.79 11.09 1.39
C ALA A 162 -22.10 10.31 1.20
N ALA A 163 -22.13 9.34 0.26
CA ALA A 163 -23.28 8.47 0.05
C ALA A 163 -23.57 7.58 1.27
N VAL A 164 -22.53 6.99 1.87
CA VAL A 164 -22.64 6.24 3.13
C VAL A 164 -23.13 7.15 4.27
N GLY A 165 -22.68 8.41 4.31
CA GLY A 165 -23.17 9.40 5.26
C GLY A 165 -24.68 9.65 5.14
N ARG A 166 -25.19 9.84 3.92
CA ARG A 166 -26.63 10.01 3.67
C ARG A 166 -27.43 8.78 4.06
N ALA A 167 -27.00 7.59 3.61
CA ALA A 167 -27.67 6.34 3.94
C ALA A 167 -27.70 6.05 5.46
N LYS A 168 -26.65 6.44 6.19
CA LYS A 168 -26.64 6.33 7.66
C LYS A 168 -27.65 7.25 8.32
N LYS A 169 -27.81 8.49 7.84
CA LYS A 169 -28.84 9.41 8.36
C LYS A 169 -30.25 8.85 8.15
N GLU A 170 -30.55 8.37 6.95
CA GLU A 170 -31.85 7.72 6.66
C GLU A 170 -32.07 6.51 7.56
N ARG A 171 -31.05 5.66 7.74
CA ARG A 171 -31.11 4.51 8.66
C ARG A 171 -31.41 4.96 10.09
N ASP A 172 -30.74 6.00 10.58
CA ASP A 172 -30.89 6.48 11.95
C ASP A 172 -32.28 7.11 12.18
N CYS A 173 -32.82 7.81 11.17
CA CYS A 173 -34.22 8.29 11.17
C CYS A 173 -35.20 7.11 11.32
N TYR A 174 -35.10 6.08 10.46
CA TYR A 174 -35.99 4.92 10.56
C TYR A 174 -35.81 4.14 11.86
N LEU A 175 -34.59 4.07 12.41
CA LEU A 175 -34.34 3.43 13.70
C LEU A 175 -35.10 4.15 14.82
N LYS A 176 -35.02 5.48 14.89
CA LYS A 176 -35.73 6.31 15.87
C LYS A 176 -37.25 6.12 15.77
N LYS A 177 -37.80 6.06 14.56
CA LYS A 177 -39.22 5.77 14.33
C LYS A 177 -39.63 4.40 14.85
N LEU A 178 -38.82 3.37 14.60
CA LEU A 178 -39.09 2.00 15.09
C LEU A 178 -39.01 1.90 16.61
N GLU A 179 -38.06 2.61 17.24
CA GLU A 179 -37.96 2.70 18.69
C GLU A 179 -39.22 3.34 19.30
N MET A 180 -39.67 4.47 18.74
CA MET A 180 -40.89 5.16 19.18
C MET A 180 -42.15 4.29 19.01
N ILE A 181 -42.27 3.58 17.89
CA ILE A 181 -43.36 2.60 17.70
C ILE A 181 -43.28 1.48 18.74
N GLY A 182 -42.06 0.99 19.01
CA GLY A 182 -41.83 -0.03 20.04
C GLY A 182 -42.30 0.41 21.42
N GLU A 183 -41.99 1.65 21.81
CA GLU A 183 -42.45 2.25 23.07
C GLU A 183 -43.98 2.36 23.13
N LEU A 184 -44.61 2.86 22.06
CA LEU A 184 -46.08 2.99 21.97
C LEU A 184 -46.78 1.63 22.13
N VAL A 185 -46.27 0.58 21.47
CA VAL A 185 -46.83 -0.77 21.56
C VAL A 185 -46.61 -1.36 22.95
N HIS A 186 -45.42 -1.17 23.54
CA HIS A 186 -45.12 -1.68 24.87
C HIS A 186 -46.02 -1.07 25.95
N GLU A 187 -46.27 0.24 25.88
CA GLU A 187 -47.17 0.95 26.80
C GLU A 187 -48.63 0.44 26.65
N ALA A 188 -49.06 0.15 25.42
CA ALA A 188 -50.38 -0.43 25.18
C ALA A 188 -50.52 -1.85 25.75
N GLU A 189 -49.47 -2.67 25.67
CA GLU A 189 -49.45 -4.00 26.29
C GLU A 189 -49.54 -3.92 27.82
N LEU A 190 -48.76 -3.03 28.44
CA LEU A 190 -48.74 -2.81 29.90
C LEU A 190 -50.09 -2.33 30.43
N SER A 191 -50.73 -1.40 29.72
CA SER A 191 -52.03 -0.82 30.09
C SER A 191 -53.23 -1.74 29.81
N LYS A 192 -53.01 -2.93 29.21
CA LYS A 192 -54.07 -3.88 28.81
C LYS A 192 -55.17 -3.21 27.99
N THR A 193 -54.77 -2.52 26.92
CA THR A 193 -55.68 -1.68 26.13
C THR A 193 -56.93 -2.44 25.65
N THR A 194 -58.09 -1.79 25.77
CA THR A 194 -59.36 -2.21 25.18
C THR A 194 -59.36 -1.97 23.66
N GLY A 195 -60.27 -2.61 22.92
CA GLY A 195 -60.33 -2.48 21.45
C GLY A 195 -60.44 -1.04 20.92
N ALA A 196 -61.05 -0.12 21.68
CA ALA A 196 -61.07 1.31 21.32
C ALA A 196 -59.68 1.97 21.47
N GLN A 197 -58.93 1.64 22.52
CA GLN A 197 -57.56 2.12 22.76
C GLN A 197 -56.57 1.55 21.73
N THR A 198 -56.81 0.33 21.23
CA THR A 198 -56.03 -0.26 20.13
C THR A 198 -56.16 0.54 18.83
N ASN A 199 -57.34 1.13 18.55
CA ASN A 199 -57.52 1.99 17.38
C ASN A 199 -56.73 3.30 17.51
N PHE A 200 -56.69 3.91 18.70
CA PHE A 200 -55.89 5.11 18.95
C PHE A 200 -54.38 4.82 18.81
N LEU A 201 -53.92 3.67 19.29
CA LEU A 201 -52.54 3.21 19.06
C LEU A 201 -52.21 3.13 17.57
N GLY A 202 -53.12 2.57 16.75
CA GLY A 202 -52.94 2.50 15.30
C GLY A 202 -52.77 3.87 14.63
N LEU A 203 -53.52 4.88 15.09
CA LEU A 203 -53.36 6.27 14.63
C LEU A 203 -52.02 6.86 15.04
N SER A 204 -51.60 6.68 16.30
CA SER A 204 -50.28 7.15 16.77
C SER A 204 -49.12 6.50 16.02
N VAL A 205 -49.23 5.21 15.67
CA VAL A 205 -48.23 4.52 14.83
C VAL A 205 -48.19 5.09 13.41
N LEU A 206 -49.34 5.41 12.83
CA LEU A 206 -49.42 6.06 11.52
C LEU A 206 -48.76 7.45 11.55
N ASP A 207 -48.99 8.23 12.60
CA ASP A 207 -48.37 9.55 12.77
C ASP A 207 -46.83 9.45 12.77
N VAL A 208 -46.27 8.45 13.48
CA VAL A 208 -44.81 8.23 13.50
C VAL A 208 -44.27 7.80 12.13
N ILE A 209 -44.97 6.91 11.42
CA ILE A 209 -44.53 6.44 10.09
C ILE A 209 -44.54 7.58 9.07
N TYR A 210 -45.59 8.41 9.09
CA TYR A 210 -45.78 9.50 8.15
C TYR A 210 -45.13 10.83 8.53
N ALA A 211 -44.59 10.96 9.76
CA ALA A 211 -43.80 12.11 10.16
C ALA A 211 -42.68 12.39 9.13
N THR A 212 -42.56 13.63 8.69
CA THR A 212 -41.53 14.05 7.73
C THR A 212 -40.25 14.46 8.46
N GLU A 213 -39.12 14.50 7.75
CA GLU A 213 -37.84 14.95 8.34
C GLU A 213 -37.90 16.40 8.88
N GLU A 214 -38.84 17.23 8.41
CA GLU A 214 -39.08 18.59 8.91
C GLU A 214 -39.78 18.57 10.26
N ASP A 215 -40.77 17.69 10.44
CA ASP A 215 -41.50 17.51 11.72
C ASP A 215 -40.58 17.00 12.84
N GLU A 216 -39.56 16.19 12.49
CA GLU A 216 -38.59 15.64 13.44
C GLU A 216 -37.55 16.68 13.89
N GLN A 217 -37.20 17.66 13.04
CA GLN A 217 -36.27 18.74 13.38
C GLN A 217 -36.90 19.79 14.31
N GLU A 218 -38.20 20.05 14.17
CA GLU A 218 -38.94 20.93 15.10
C GLU A 218 -39.05 20.34 16.51
N GLN A 219 -39.07 19.01 16.66
CA GLN A 219 -39.08 18.32 17.96
C GLN A 219 -37.72 18.28 18.66
N GLU A 220 -36.61 18.45 17.95
CA GLU A 220 -35.25 18.47 18.52
C GLU A 220 -34.77 19.87 18.97
N LEU A 221 -35.55 20.92 18.72
CA LEU A 221 -35.23 22.25 19.21
C LEU A 221 -35.47 22.35 20.72
N PRO A 222 -34.45 22.68 21.53
CA PRO A 222 -34.67 22.94 22.95
C PRO A 222 -35.38 24.29 23.07
N PHE A 223 -36.52 24.30 23.77
CA PHE A 223 -37.08 25.54 24.33
C PHE A 223 -36.11 26.17 25.33
#